data_AF-A0A7W1M5M4-F1
#
_entry.id   AF-A0A7W1M5M4-F1
#
_cell.length_a   1.000
_cell.length_b   1.000
_cell.length_c   1.000
_cell.angle_alpha   90.00
_cell.angle_beta   90.00
_cell.angle_gamma   90.00
#
_symmetry.space_group_name_H-M   'P 1'
#
loop_
_entity.id
_entity.type
_entity.pdbx_description
1 polymer ?
#
loop_
_entity_poly.entity_id
_entity_poly.type
_entity_poly.pdbx_seq_one_letter_code
_entity_poly.pdbx_strand_id
1 'polypeptide(L)'
;MTRTGRSAISRAVRWARERLAVLDGDTEAIVALLGGDLSAPHQFIAVCEAMAELGREDDVLSFALRGIAETNGWQVDKLYDLACGVHERAGAPVEVLALRRQQHERTPSASTYSTLRRAAEALGAWGLERDAARRALRKRDRGSYVVALLQEGDAETAWTIATEDPTWNPGGDRRARLAEAREPTHPDEALSLYMLIAGEELLQTGRRAYARAIAMLKRARRAASAAGQDRWFSDQLVNLREQHRRRPALIEMLDKAKLP
;
A
#
# COMPACT_ATOMS: atom_id res chain seq x y z
N MET A 1 -13.92 46.90 2.19
CA MET A 1 -13.23 45.68 1.71
C MET A 1 -13.26 44.63 2.81
N THR A 2 -13.88 43.48 2.57
CA THR A 2 -14.09 42.43 3.58
C THR A 2 -12.79 41.69 3.90
N ARG A 3 -12.67 41.14 5.12
CA ARG A 3 -11.49 40.40 5.64
C ARG A 3 -11.03 39.28 4.69
N THR A 4 -11.97 38.69 3.95
CA THR A 4 -11.75 37.66 2.93
C THR A 4 -11.00 38.19 1.70
N GLY A 5 -11.28 39.43 1.25
CA GLY A 5 -10.59 40.05 0.11
C GLY A 5 -9.13 40.42 0.39
N ARG A 6 -8.83 40.85 1.63
CA ARG A 6 -7.45 41.19 2.05
C ARG A 6 -6.55 39.95 2.17
N SER A 7 -7.12 38.82 2.60
CA SER A 7 -6.44 37.51 2.66
C SER A 7 -6.15 36.94 1.27
N ALA A 8 -7.07 37.10 0.32
CA ALA A 8 -6.86 36.68 -1.07
C ALA A 8 -5.73 37.48 -1.76
N ILE A 9 -5.72 38.81 -1.60
CA ILE A 9 -4.66 39.68 -2.14
C ILE A 9 -3.30 39.34 -1.51
N SER A 10 -3.25 39.08 -0.20
CA SER A 10 -2.03 38.67 0.50
C SER A 10 -1.44 37.35 -0.03
N ARG A 11 -2.29 36.36 -0.32
CA ARG A 11 -1.86 35.10 -0.94
C ARG A 11 -1.36 35.28 -2.37
N ALA A 12 -2.02 36.11 -3.17
CA ALA A 12 -1.59 36.39 -4.54
C ALA A 12 -0.22 37.09 -4.59
N VAL A 13 0.02 38.07 -3.71
CA VAL A 13 1.32 38.75 -3.62
C VAL A 13 2.42 37.79 -3.16
N ARG A 14 2.13 36.91 -2.20
CA ARG A 14 3.08 35.88 -1.77
C ARG A 14 3.45 34.94 -2.92
N TRP A 15 2.46 34.40 -3.61
CA TRP A 15 2.68 33.50 -4.74
C TRP A 15 3.49 34.18 -5.87
N ALA A 16 3.22 35.45 -6.17
CA ALA A 16 4.00 36.18 -7.17
C ALA A 16 5.47 36.35 -6.78
N ARG A 17 5.76 36.58 -5.48
CA ARG A 17 7.13 36.67 -4.97
C ARG A 17 7.86 35.32 -5.00
N GLU A 18 7.18 34.25 -4.59
CA GLU A 18 7.70 32.88 -4.69
C GLU A 18 8.06 32.56 -6.15
N ARG A 19 7.15 32.88 -7.08
CA ARG A 19 7.38 32.60 -8.50
C ARG A 19 8.54 33.43 -9.08
N LEU A 20 8.64 34.70 -8.70
CA LEU A 20 9.75 35.56 -9.12
C LEU A 20 11.09 35.02 -8.60
N ALA A 21 11.17 34.61 -7.34
CA ALA A 21 12.38 34.02 -6.77
C ALA A 21 12.83 32.75 -7.52
N VAL A 22 11.86 31.90 -7.92
CA VAL A 22 12.16 30.73 -8.76
C VAL A 22 12.69 31.18 -10.12
N LEU A 23 12.01 32.09 -10.82
CA LEU A 23 12.43 32.55 -12.16
C LEU A 23 13.80 33.24 -12.16
N ASP A 24 14.13 33.97 -11.09
CA ASP A 24 15.42 34.66 -10.92
C ASP A 24 16.53 33.68 -10.47
N GLY A 25 16.19 32.45 -10.08
CA GLY A 25 17.13 31.44 -9.62
C GLY A 25 17.78 31.72 -8.27
N ASP A 26 17.21 32.62 -7.47
CA ASP A 26 17.74 33.03 -6.17
C ASP A 26 17.45 31.96 -5.10
N THR A 27 18.48 31.16 -4.79
CA THR A 27 18.38 30.08 -3.79
C THR A 27 17.99 30.58 -2.42
N GLU A 28 18.55 31.70 -1.97
CA GLU A 28 18.27 32.22 -0.63
C GLU A 28 16.82 32.69 -0.54
N ALA A 29 16.32 33.38 -1.58
CA ALA A 29 14.93 33.78 -1.66
C ALA A 29 13.99 32.57 -1.79
N ILE A 30 14.34 31.53 -2.56
CA ILE A 30 13.56 30.30 -2.66
C ILE A 30 13.44 29.63 -1.29
N VAL A 31 14.57 29.47 -0.57
CA VAL A 31 14.56 28.86 0.76
C VAL A 31 13.75 29.71 1.74
N ALA A 32 13.95 31.02 1.77
CA ALA A 32 13.25 31.91 2.69
C ALA A 32 11.73 31.98 2.41
N LEU A 33 11.31 31.97 1.15
CA LEU A 33 9.91 32.13 0.75
C LEU A 33 9.14 30.80 0.72
N LEU A 34 9.74 29.73 0.19
CA LEU A 34 9.09 28.42 0.04
C LEU A 34 9.44 27.45 1.18
N GLY A 35 10.70 27.46 1.63
CA GLY A 35 11.21 26.54 2.67
C GLY A 35 10.95 27.01 4.10
N GLY A 36 10.74 28.30 4.33
CA GLY A 36 10.56 28.84 5.68
C GLY A 36 11.75 28.50 6.60
N ASP A 37 11.49 27.79 7.69
CA ASP A 37 12.51 27.35 8.67
C ASP A 37 13.07 25.95 8.41
N LEU A 38 12.62 25.25 7.36
CA LEU A 38 13.04 23.89 7.02
C LEU A 38 12.91 22.91 8.20
N SER A 39 11.81 23.00 8.96
CA SER A 39 11.51 22.12 10.10
C SER A 39 10.60 20.95 9.75
N ALA A 40 9.94 20.96 8.58
CA ALA A 40 8.96 19.97 8.16
C ALA A 40 9.20 19.45 6.73
N PRO A 41 8.80 18.20 6.41
CA PRO A 41 9.09 17.62 5.09
C PRO A 41 8.54 18.45 3.92
N HIS A 42 7.33 19.02 4.04
CA HIS A 42 6.71 19.80 2.97
C HIS A 42 7.49 21.06 2.58
N GLN A 43 8.26 21.63 3.52
CA GLN A 43 9.13 22.78 3.25
C GLN A 43 10.34 22.38 2.42
N PHE A 44 11.00 21.27 2.77
CA PHE A 44 12.07 20.70 1.95
C PHE A 44 11.57 20.30 0.56
N ILE A 45 10.38 19.70 0.46
CA ILE A 45 9.76 19.32 -0.81
C ILE A 45 9.56 20.57 -1.69
N ALA A 46 9.02 21.65 -1.13
CA ALA A 46 8.78 22.88 -1.89
C ALA A 46 10.07 23.48 -2.45
N VAL A 47 11.15 23.47 -1.67
CA VAL A 47 12.48 23.91 -2.14
C VAL A 47 13.01 22.97 -3.22
N CYS A 48 12.94 21.64 -3.02
CA CYS A 48 13.39 20.67 -4.03
C CYS A 48 12.63 20.81 -5.36
N GLU A 49 11.32 21.00 -5.32
CA GLU A 49 10.51 21.17 -6.54
C GLU A 49 10.88 22.47 -7.28
N ALA A 50 11.14 23.55 -6.56
CA ALA A 50 11.67 24.79 -7.15
C ALA A 50 13.06 24.61 -7.78
N MET A 51 13.98 23.90 -7.12
CA MET A 51 15.31 23.64 -7.67
C MET A 51 15.27 22.72 -8.89
N ALA A 52 14.36 21.73 -8.88
CA ALA A 52 14.15 20.83 -10.00
C ALA A 52 13.63 21.58 -11.23
N GLU A 53 12.75 22.57 -11.05
CA GLU A 53 12.28 23.43 -12.13
C GLU A 53 13.42 24.21 -12.80
N LEU A 54 14.44 24.57 -12.03
CA LEU A 54 15.63 25.27 -12.51
C LEU A 54 16.71 24.33 -13.06
N GLY A 55 16.47 23.02 -13.07
CA GLY A 55 17.47 22.02 -13.48
C GLY A 55 18.65 21.90 -12.52
N ARG A 56 18.51 22.38 -11.27
CA ARG A 56 19.58 22.38 -10.25
C ARG A 56 19.58 21.08 -9.46
N GLU A 57 19.95 20.00 -10.12
CA GLU A 57 19.88 18.63 -9.59
C GLU A 57 20.70 18.42 -8.30
N ASP A 58 21.87 19.04 -8.17
CA ASP A 58 22.70 18.96 -6.95
C ASP A 58 21.99 19.58 -5.74
N ASP A 59 21.26 20.68 -5.94
CA ASP A 59 20.49 21.30 -4.86
C ASP A 59 19.26 20.47 -4.50
N VAL A 60 18.58 19.89 -5.49
CA VAL A 60 17.48 18.93 -5.24
C VAL A 60 17.97 17.80 -4.35
N LEU A 61 19.12 17.21 -4.68
CA LEU A 61 19.69 16.11 -3.91
C LEU A 61 20.09 16.57 -2.49
N SER A 62 20.78 17.70 -2.38
CA SER A 62 21.22 18.26 -1.09
C SER A 62 20.04 18.51 -0.14
N PHE A 63 19.01 19.22 -0.60
CA PHE A 63 17.82 19.51 0.22
C PHE A 63 16.99 18.25 0.50
N ALA A 64 16.87 17.33 -0.46
CA ALA A 64 16.13 16.08 -0.25
C ALA A 64 16.78 15.20 0.82
N LEU A 65 18.10 14.98 0.73
CA LEU A 65 18.85 14.20 1.72
C LEU A 65 18.82 14.84 3.10
N ARG A 66 18.95 16.17 3.16
CA ARG A 66 18.85 16.93 4.41
C ARG A 66 17.46 16.79 5.03
N GLY A 67 16.40 16.94 4.23
CA GLY A 67 15.02 16.76 4.69
C GLY A 67 14.75 15.34 5.18
N ILE A 68 15.30 14.32 4.50
CA ILE A 68 15.23 12.92 4.98
C ILE A 68 15.89 12.78 6.35
N ALA A 69 17.09 13.36 6.54
CA ALA A 69 17.82 13.27 7.80
C ALA A 69 17.15 14.03 8.95
N GLU A 70 16.61 15.22 8.68
CA GLU A 70 16.15 16.16 9.71
C GLU A 70 14.66 16.02 10.06
N THR A 71 13.86 15.36 9.21
CA THR A 71 12.40 15.32 9.39
C THR A 71 11.85 13.90 9.48
N ASN A 72 10.58 13.78 9.90
CA ASN A 72 9.85 12.53 10.03
C ASN A 72 8.43 12.67 9.48
N GLY A 73 7.76 11.54 9.25
CA GLY A 73 6.38 11.49 8.80
C GLY A 73 6.21 11.00 7.36
N TRP A 74 4.97 10.81 6.94
CA TRP A 74 4.63 10.17 5.67
C TRP A 74 5.14 10.94 4.43
N GLN A 75 5.31 12.26 4.55
CA GLN A 75 5.82 13.09 3.45
C GLN A 75 7.30 12.87 3.15
N VAL A 76 8.07 12.24 4.05
CA VAL A 76 9.48 11.89 3.79
C VAL A 76 9.62 10.97 2.58
N ASP A 77 8.60 10.18 2.24
CA ASP A 77 8.59 9.32 1.05
C ASP A 77 8.79 10.13 -0.24
N LYS A 78 8.21 11.34 -0.33
CA LYS A 78 8.39 12.22 -1.49
C LYS A 78 9.81 12.76 -1.59
N LEU A 79 10.51 12.97 -0.47
CA LEU A 79 11.92 13.36 -0.48
C LEU A 79 12.81 12.23 -1.01
N TYR A 80 12.53 10.97 -0.65
CA TYR A 80 13.20 9.82 -1.28
C TYR A 80 12.93 9.75 -2.77
N ASP A 81 11.70 10.00 -3.22
CA ASP A 81 11.36 10.01 -4.64
C ASP A 81 12.11 11.11 -5.40
N LEU A 82 12.24 12.30 -4.82
CA LEU A 82 13.00 13.41 -5.40
C LEU A 82 14.48 13.05 -5.53
N ALA A 83 15.11 12.56 -4.44
CA ALA A 83 16.51 12.15 -4.45
C ALA A 83 16.78 10.98 -5.42
N CYS A 84 15.90 9.96 -5.45
CA CYS A 84 16.01 8.87 -6.42
C CYS A 84 15.88 9.39 -7.86
N GLY A 85 14.97 10.32 -8.12
CA GLY A 85 14.77 10.90 -9.46
C GLY A 85 16.02 11.60 -9.98
N VAL A 86 16.79 12.28 -9.11
CA VAL A 86 18.09 12.87 -9.46
C VAL A 86 19.05 11.78 -9.96
N HIS A 87 19.21 10.71 -9.18
CA HIS A 87 20.11 9.60 -9.53
C HIS A 87 19.63 8.80 -10.75
N GLU A 88 18.32 8.63 -10.94
CA GLU A 88 17.75 8.00 -12.13
C GLU A 88 18.11 8.78 -13.40
N ARG A 89 17.99 10.12 -13.39
CA ARG A 89 18.39 10.97 -14.52
C ARG A 89 19.90 10.95 -14.77
N ALA A 90 20.69 10.82 -13.70
CA ALA A 90 22.15 10.68 -13.79
C ALA A 90 22.61 9.28 -14.22
N GLY A 91 21.72 8.30 -14.38
CA GLY A 91 22.10 6.92 -14.69
C GLY A 91 22.86 6.24 -13.57
N ALA A 92 22.52 6.55 -12.31
CA ALA A 92 23.20 6.12 -11.08
C ALA A 92 22.34 5.11 -10.29
N PRO A 93 22.13 3.86 -10.79
CA PRO A 93 21.21 2.90 -10.21
C PRO A 93 21.65 2.35 -8.85
N VAL A 94 22.96 2.37 -8.54
CA VAL A 94 23.49 1.90 -7.25
C VAL A 94 23.04 2.84 -6.12
N GLU A 95 23.04 4.13 -6.39
CA GLU A 95 22.62 5.20 -5.51
C GLU A 95 21.10 5.15 -5.28
N VAL A 96 20.32 4.88 -6.34
CA VAL A 96 18.87 4.62 -6.23
C VAL A 96 18.61 3.42 -5.32
N LEU A 97 19.33 2.31 -5.51
CA LEU A 97 19.20 1.13 -4.65
C LEU A 97 19.53 1.47 -3.19
N ALA A 98 20.62 2.20 -2.94
CA ALA A 98 21.02 2.60 -1.60
C ALA A 98 19.92 3.43 -0.90
N LEU A 99 19.33 4.40 -1.60
CA LEU A 99 18.23 5.21 -1.06
C LEU A 99 16.97 4.39 -0.80
N ARG A 100 16.59 3.50 -1.70
CA ARG A 100 15.40 2.64 -1.49
C ARG A 100 15.62 1.63 -0.37
N ARG A 101 16.84 1.14 -0.17
CA ARG A 101 17.21 0.31 0.98
C ARG A 101 17.03 1.09 2.28
N GLN A 102 17.62 2.29 2.36
CA GLN A 102 17.50 3.18 3.52
C GLN A 102 16.03 3.52 3.83
N GLN A 103 15.23 3.83 2.80
CA GLN A 103 13.80 4.09 2.94
C GLN A 103 13.07 2.90 3.54
N HIS A 104 13.31 1.70 3.01
CA HIS A 104 12.67 0.48 3.49
C HIS A 104 13.08 0.12 4.93
N GLU A 105 14.35 0.27 5.29
CA GLU A 105 14.84 0.03 6.66
C GLU A 105 14.19 0.99 7.67
N ARG A 106 14.02 2.25 7.27
CA ARG A 106 13.41 3.29 8.10
C ARG A 106 11.91 3.05 8.30
N THR A 107 11.18 2.84 7.21
CA THR A 107 9.73 2.66 7.18
C THR A 107 9.35 1.41 6.36
N PRO A 108 9.52 0.20 6.93
CA PRO A 108 9.16 -1.03 6.25
C PRO A 108 7.65 -1.08 5.99
N SER A 109 7.29 -1.21 4.72
CA SER A 109 5.90 -1.37 4.26
C SER A 109 5.89 -2.13 2.94
N ALA A 110 4.72 -2.61 2.51
CA ALA A 110 4.59 -3.24 1.19
C ALA A 110 5.02 -2.29 0.05
N SER A 111 4.80 -0.99 0.19
CA SER A 111 5.20 0.02 -0.80
C SER A 111 6.72 0.14 -0.89
N THR A 112 7.39 0.37 0.24
CA THR A 112 8.87 0.52 0.27
C THR A 112 9.59 -0.78 -0.07
N TYR A 113 8.98 -1.93 0.23
CA TYR A 113 9.47 -3.23 -0.23
C TYR A 113 9.43 -3.35 -1.76
N SER A 114 8.31 -2.95 -2.38
CA SER A 114 8.16 -3.00 -3.84
C SER A 114 9.13 -2.06 -4.56
N THR A 115 9.38 -0.87 -4.01
CA THR A 115 10.34 0.08 -4.62
C THR A 115 11.78 -0.38 -4.46
N LEU A 116 12.15 -0.92 -3.29
CA LEU A 116 13.45 -1.57 -3.07
C LEU A 116 13.65 -2.75 -4.01
N ARG A 117 12.67 -3.65 -4.11
CA ARG A 117 12.73 -4.82 -4.99
C ARG A 117 12.96 -4.40 -6.44
N ARG A 118 12.21 -3.42 -6.95
CA ARG A 118 12.38 -2.91 -8.32
C ARG A 118 13.79 -2.33 -8.55
N ALA A 119 14.31 -1.54 -7.61
CA ALA A 119 15.66 -0.99 -7.72
C ALA A 119 16.74 -2.09 -7.70
N ALA A 120 16.56 -3.12 -6.87
CA ALA A 120 17.49 -4.23 -6.78
C ALA A 120 17.42 -5.17 -8.01
N GLU A 121 16.21 -5.43 -8.53
CA GLU A 121 16.00 -6.23 -9.75
C GLU A 121 16.65 -5.57 -10.97
N ALA A 122 16.60 -4.24 -11.09
CA ALA A 122 17.29 -3.48 -12.15
C ALA A 122 18.81 -3.69 -12.15
N LEU A 123 19.40 -4.07 -11.01
CA LEU A 123 20.82 -4.37 -10.83
C LEU A 123 21.12 -5.88 -10.73
N GLY A 124 20.11 -6.75 -10.81
CA GLY A 124 20.28 -8.19 -10.53
C GLY A 124 20.66 -8.50 -9.07
N ALA A 125 20.50 -7.54 -8.16
CA ALA A 125 20.94 -7.62 -6.75
C ALA A 125 19.82 -8.07 -5.80
N TRP A 126 18.61 -8.39 -6.29
CA TRP A 126 17.47 -8.72 -5.42
C TRP A 126 17.75 -9.86 -4.45
N GLY A 127 18.50 -10.88 -4.87
CA GLY A 127 18.89 -11.99 -4.00
C GLY A 127 19.69 -11.56 -2.76
N LEU A 128 20.44 -10.45 -2.83
CA LEU A 128 21.21 -9.90 -1.72
C LEU A 128 20.34 -9.08 -0.76
N GLU A 129 19.32 -8.40 -1.27
CA GLU A 129 18.44 -7.51 -0.49
C GLU A 129 17.27 -8.24 0.16
N ARG A 130 16.75 -9.28 -0.50
CA ARG A 130 15.46 -9.91 -0.19
C ARG A 130 15.34 -10.30 1.28
N ASP A 131 16.34 -10.98 1.83
CA ASP A 131 16.22 -11.52 3.17
C ASP A 131 16.25 -10.41 4.23
N ALA A 132 17.02 -9.35 4.00
CA ALA A 132 17.03 -8.18 4.88
C ALA A 132 15.68 -7.42 4.82
N ALA A 133 15.15 -7.21 3.61
CA ALA A 133 13.85 -6.57 3.39
C ALA A 133 12.71 -7.36 4.05
N ARG A 134 12.68 -8.67 3.86
CA ARG A 134 11.70 -9.57 4.51
C ARG A 134 11.78 -9.51 6.04
N ARG A 135 12.99 -9.51 6.61
CA ARG A 135 13.19 -9.37 8.06
C ARG A 135 12.67 -8.03 8.59
N ALA A 136 12.89 -6.93 7.87
CA ALA A 136 12.39 -5.61 8.25
C ALA A 136 10.85 -5.58 8.29
N LEU A 137 10.18 -6.15 7.29
CA LEU A 137 8.72 -6.30 7.27
C LEU A 137 8.22 -7.18 8.42
N ARG A 138 8.78 -8.38 8.60
CA ARG A 138 8.33 -9.30 9.65
C ARG A 138 8.33 -8.65 11.04
N LYS A 139 9.33 -7.81 11.33
CA LYS A 139 9.48 -7.14 12.63
C LYS A 139 8.50 -5.99 12.85
N ARG A 140 8.13 -5.25 11.80
CA ARG A 140 7.36 -3.98 11.93
C ARG A 140 5.95 -4.02 11.38
N ASP A 141 5.72 -4.81 10.33
CA ASP A 141 4.43 -4.90 9.65
C ASP A 141 4.24 -6.31 9.08
N ARG A 142 3.71 -7.20 9.93
CA ARG A 142 3.34 -8.57 9.56
C ARG A 142 2.39 -8.64 8.36
N GLY A 143 1.50 -7.66 8.22
CA GLY A 143 0.54 -7.61 7.11
C GLY A 143 1.23 -7.34 5.78
N SER A 144 2.12 -6.35 5.75
CA SER A 144 2.97 -6.09 4.59
C SER A 144 3.91 -7.26 4.29
N TYR A 145 4.41 -7.96 5.31
CA TYR A 145 5.22 -9.16 5.11
C TYR A 145 4.46 -10.28 4.38
N VAL A 146 3.24 -10.59 4.81
CA VAL A 146 2.37 -11.56 4.11
C VAL A 146 2.11 -11.14 2.68
N VAL A 147 1.83 -9.85 2.43
CA VAL A 147 1.62 -9.34 1.07
C VAL A 147 2.87 -9.53 0.19
N ALA A 148 4.05 -9.24 0.72
CA ALA A 148 5.32 -9.42 0.01
C ALA A 148 5.57 -10.90 -0.35
N LEU A 149 5.33 -11.82 0.59
CA LEU A 149 5.46 -13.27 0.36
C LEU A 149 4.51 -13.75 -0.74
N LEU A 150 3.25 -13.31 -0.72
CA LEU A 150 2.26 -13.66 -1.74
C LEU A 150 2.66 -13.13 -3.14
N GLN A 151 3.21 -11.92 -3.22
CA GLN A 151 3.73 -11.34 -4.47
C GLN A 151 4.94 -12.09 -5.04
N GLU A 152 5.65 -12.84 -4.20
CA GLU A 152 6.79 -13.68 -4.60
C GLU A 152 6.41 -15.13 -4.84
N GLY A 153 5.12 -15.48 -4.73
CA GLY A 153 4.63 -16.84 -4.88
C GLY A 153 4.93 -17.74 -3.68
N ASP A 154 5.42 -17.19 -2.57
CA ASP A 154 5.76 -17.92 -1.34
C ASP A 154 4.51 -18.11 -0.46
N ALA A 155 3.51 -18.79 -1.03
CA ALA A 155 2.19 -18.99 -0.41
C ALA A 155 2.26 -19.81 0.89
N GLU A 156 3.17 -20.79 0.95
CA GLU A 156 3.42 -21.63 2.14
C GLU A 156 3.90 -20.80 3.33
N THR A 157 4.93 -19.97 3.14
CA THR A 157 5.44 -19.10 4.21
C THR A 157 4.41 -18.04 4.58
N ALA A 158 3.71 -17.48 3.58
CA ALA A 158 2.63 -16.52 3.83
C ALA A 158 1.53 -17.10 4.72
N TRP A 159 1.14 -18.36 4.47
CA TRP A 159 0.16 -19.09 5.27
C TRP A 159 0.64 -19.28 6.70
N THR A 160 1.84 -19.83 6.88
CA THR A 160 2.42 -20.09 8.21
C THR A 160 2.48 -18.81 9.04
N ILE A 161 2.97 -17.71 8.45
CA ILE A 161 3.02 -16.41 9.11
C ILE A 161 1.62 -15.87 9.38
N ALA A 162 0.62 -16.17 8.57
CA ALA A 162 -0.74 -15.71 8.85
C ALA A 162 -1.43 -16.49 9.96
N THR A 163 -1.11 -17.77 10.13
CA THR A 163 -1.74 -18.67 11.12
C THR A 163 -0.95 -18.83 12.40
N GLU A 164 0.32 -18.38 12.45
CA GLU A 164 1.19 -18.47 13.64
C GLU A 164 0.60 -17.75 14.87
N ASP A 165 -0.24 -16.73 14.68
CA ASP A 165 -0.93 -16.02 15.75
C ASP A 165 -2.45 -15.99 15.50
N PRO A 166 -3.23 -16.80 16.22
CA PRO A 166 -4.69 -16.83 16.07
C PRO A 166 -5.40 -15.52 16.40
N THR A 167 -4.75 -14.61 17.14
CA THR A 167 -5.32 -13.30 17.51
C THR A 167 -5.10 -12.24 16.44
N TRP A 168 -4.18 -12.50 15.49
CA TRP A 168 -3.88 -11.57 14.42
C TRP A 168 -4.98 -11.57 13.37
N ASN A 169 -5.61 -10.41 13.16
CA ASN A 169 -6.60 -10.23 12.12
C ASN A 169 -6.01 -9.46 10.92
N PRO A 170 -5.66 -10.13 9.81
CA PRO A 170 -5.17 -9.44 8.62
C PRO A 170 -6.26 -8.65 7.88
N GLY A 171 -7.54 -8.79 8.23
CA GLY A 171 -8.66 -8.16 7.53
C GLY A 171 -9.07 -8.90 6.25
N GLY A 172 -10.29 -8.65 5.79
CA GLY A 172 -10.94 -9.43 4.72
C GLY A 172 -10.14 -9.50 3.41
N ASP A 173 -9.62 -8.37 2.92
CA ASP A 173 -8.89 -8.32 1.64
C ASP A 173 -7.61 -9.18 1.66
N ARG A 174 -6.85 -9.13 2.75
CA ARG A 174 -5.63 -9.95 2.88
C ARG A 174 -5.97 -11.43 3.07
N ARG A 175 -7.02 -11.76 3.84
CA ARG A 175 -7.49 -13.15 3.94
C ARG A 175 -7.93 -13.70 2.59
N ALA A 176 -8.63 -12.90 1.78
CA ALA A 176 -9.06 -13.32 0.44
C ALA A 176 -7.88 -13.64 -0.48
N ARG A 177 -6.83 -12.80 -0.47
CA ARG A 177 -5.59 -13.05 -1.24
C ARG A 177 -4.83 -14.27 -0.74
N LEU A 178 -4.76 -14.46 0.58
CA LEU A 178 -4.13 -15.64 1.18
C LEU A 178 -4.86 -16.92 0.76
N ALA A 179 -6.19 -16.94 0.87
CA ALA A 179 -7.02 -18.07 0.43
C ALA A 179 -6.83 -18.36 -1.07
N GLU A 180 -6.79 -17.32 -1.91
CA GLU A 180 -6.58 -17.47 -3.36
C GLU A 180 -5.21 -18.05 -3.71
N ALA A 181 -4.14 -17.63 -3.02
CA ALA A 181 -2.82 -18.22 -3.22
C ALA A 181 -2.72 -19.66 -2.68
N ARG A 182 -3.57 -20.02 -1.71
CA ARG A 182 -3.60 -21.33 -1.06
C ARG A 182 -4.47 -22.35 -1.79
N GLU A 183 -5.54 -21.90 -2.45
CA GLU A 183 -6.54 -22.72 -3.15
C GLU A 183 -5.95 -23.81 -4.06
N PRO A 184 -4.88 -23.56 -4.86
CA PRO A 184 -4.34 -24.58 -5.75
C PRO A 184 -3.70 -25.79 -5.06
N THR A 185 -3.20 -25.61 -3.83
CA THR A 185 -2.46 -26.66 -3.10
C THR A 185 -3.27 -27.22 -1.92
N HIS A 186 -4.07 -26.38 -1.26
CA HIS A 186 -4.88 -26.75 -0.09
C HIS A 186 -6.28 -26.13 -0.23
N PRO A 187 -7.13 -26.68 -1.13
CA PRO A 187 -8.45 -26.13 -1.41
C PRO A 187 -9.40 -26.17 -0.20
N ASP A 188 -9.21 -27.09 0.74
CA ASP A 188 -9.96 -27.19 1.99
C ASP A 188 -9.66 -26.04 2.96
N GLU A 189 -8.39 -25.63 3.07
CA GLU A 189 -7.99 -24.47 3.86
C GLU A 189 -8.51 -23.16 3.24
N ALA A 190 -8.44 -23.03 1.91
CA ALA A 190 -9.00 -21.89 1.19
C ALA A 190 -10.52 -21.81 1.32
N LEU A 191 -11.23 -22.94 1.22
CA LEU A 191 -12.68 -23.05 1.44
C LEU A 191 -13.07 -22.47 2.80
N SER A 192 -12.38 -22.89 3.86
CA SER A 192 -12.64 -22.46 5.23
C SER A 192 -12.51 -20.93 5.37
N LEU A 193 -11.47 -20.33 4.77
CA LEU A 193 -11.31 -18.88 4.76
C LEU A 193 -12.38 -18.15 3.95
N TYR A 194 -12.76 -18.67 2.78
CA TYR A 194 -13.82 -18.05 1.98
C TYR A 194 -15.17 -18.05 2.70
N MET A 195 -15.49 -19.13 3.41
CA MET A 195 -16.71 -19.21 4.24
C MET A 195 -16.66 -18.21 5.40
N LEU A 196 -15.51 -18.07 6.08
CA LEU A 196 -15.31 -17.08 7.13
C LEU A 196 -15.53 -15.65 6.61
N ILE A 197 -14.90 -15.28 5.50
CA ILE A 197 -15.03 -13.94 4.92
C ILE A 197 -16.47 -13.67 4.49
N ALA A 198 -17.15 -14.66 3.89
CA ALA A 198 -18.55 -14.54 3.53
C ALA A 198 -19.44 -14.28 4.75
N GLY A 199 -19.22 -15.01 5.85
CA GLY A 199 -19.94 -14.79 7.11
C GLY A 199 -19.74 -13.39 7.69
N GLU A 200 -18.49 -12.90 7.72
CA GLU A 200 -18.20 -11.54 8.19
C GLU A 200 -18.87 -10.45 7.34
N GLU A 201 -18.87 -10.60 6.02
CA GLU A 201 -19.57 -9.67 5.11
C GLU A 201 -21.09 -9.65 5.36
N LEU A 202 -21.67 -10.79 5.73
CA LEU A 202 -23.10 -10.91 6.03
C LEU A 202 -23.50 -10.35 7.41
N LEU A 203 -22.55 -9.99 8.27
CA LEU A 203 -22.84 -9.19 9.46
C LEU A 203 -23.37 -7.81 9.07
N GLN A 204 -22.91 -7.27 7.95
CA GLN A 204 -23.38 -6.00 7.40
C GLN A 204 -24.65 -6.19 6.58
N THR A 205 -25.49 -5.16 6.51
CA THR A 205 -26.68 -5.14 5.66
C THR A 205 -26.44 -4.33 4.40
N GLY A 206 -27.21 -4.61 3.36
CA GLY A 206 -27.19 -3.87 2.10
C GLY A 206 -26.54 -4.63 0.95
N ARG A 207 -26.98 -4.28 -0.27
CA ARG A 207 -26.64 -5.00 -1.51
C ARG A 207 -25.14 -5.11 -1.77
N ARG A 208 -24.34 -4.12 -1.36
CA ARG A 208 -22.88 -4.15 -1.53
C ARG A 208 -22.22 -5.23 -0.68
N ALA A 209 -22.62 -5.36 0.59
CA ALA A 209 -22.12 -6.41 1.47
C ALA A 209 -22.53 -7.81 0.95
N TYR A 210 -23.77 -7.95 0.51
CA TYR A 210 -24.26 -9.20 -0.08
C TYR A 210 -23.50 -9.57 -1.35
N ALA A 211 -23.19 -8.61 -2.22
CA ALA A 211 -22.38 -8.85 -3.41
C ALA A 211 -20.96 -9.37 -3.07
N ARG A 212 -20.32 -8.81 -2.04
CA ARG A 212 -19.01 -9.28 -1.56
C ARG A 212 -19.09 -10.68 -0.97
N ALA A 213 -20.08 -10.95 -0.11
CA ALA A 213 -20.30 -12.28 0.44
C ALA A 213 -20.52 -13.33 -0.65
N ILE A 214 -21.37 -13.05 -1.64
CA ILE A 214 -21.65 -13.95 -2.76
C ILE A 214 -20.40 -14.20 -3.61
N ALA A 215 -19.56 -13.18 -3.83
CA ALA A 215 -18.30 -13.36 -4.52
C ALA A 215 -17.42 -14.38 -3.79
N MET A 216 -17.33 -14.30 -2.46
CA MET A 216 -16.60 -15.29 -1.65
C MET A 216 -17.24 -16.67 -1.68
N LEU A 217 -18.57 -16.78 -1.56
CA LEU A 217 -19.28 -18.07 -1.64
C LEU A 217 -19.09 -18.78 -2.99
N LYS A 218 -18.96 -18.02 -4.10
CA LYS A 218 -18.61 -18.59 -5.40
C LYS A 218 -17.19 -19.16 -5.43
N ARG A 219 -16.23 -18.53 -4.75
CA ARG A 219 -14.87 -19.06 -4.60
C ARG A 219 -14.88 -20.30 -3.71
N ALA A 220 -15.58 -20.24 -2.57
CA ALA A 220 -15.81 -21.37 -1.68
C ALA A 220 -16.39 -22.58 -2.43
N ARG A 221 -17.39 -22.39 -3.30
CA ARG A 221 -17.92 -23.49 -4.11
C ARG A 221 -16.85 -24.20 -4.95
N ARG A 222 -15.98 -23.44 -5.64
CA ARG A 222 -14.91 -24.02 -6.46
C ARG A 222 -13.89 -24.77 -5.60
N ALA A 223 -13.48 -24.17 -4.48
CA ALA A 223 -12.58 -24.77 -3.53
C ALA A 223 -13.18 -26.06 -2.91
N ALA A 224 -14.48 -26.06 -2.59
CA ALA A 224 -15.19 -27.23 -2.12
C ALA A 224 -15.21 -28.37 -3.15
N SER A 225 -15.49 -28.07 -4.42
CA SER A 225 -15.44 -29.09 -5.47
C SER A 225 -14.01 -29.64 -5.65
N ALA A 226 -12.98 -28.79 -5.60
CA ALA A 226 -11.59 -29.21 -5.68
C ALA A 226 -11.16 -30.07 -4.48
N ALA A 227 -11.74 -29.83 -3.30
CA ALA A 227 -11.51 -30.60 -2.08
C ALA A 227 -12.44 -31.83 -1.94
N GLY A 228 -13.37 -32.08 -2.87
CA GLY A 228 -14.38 -33.15 -2.76
C GLY A 228 -15.42 -32.94 -1.65
N GLN A 229 -15.64 -31.68 -1.24
CA GLN A 229 -16.52 -31.27 -0.13
C GLN A 229 -17.84 -30.63 -0.61
N ASP A 230 -18.33 -30.96 -1.81
CA ASP A 230 -19.56 -30.37 -2.38
C ASP A 230 -20.79 -30.52 -1.48
N ARG A 231 -20.93 -31.68 -0.82
CA ARG A 231 -22.05 -31.94 0.11
C ARG A 231 -21.97 -31.05 1.33
N TRP A 232 -20.80 -30.95 1.96
CA TRP A 232 -20.58 -30.07 3.10
C TRP A 232 -20.89 -28.61 2.75
N PHE A 233 -20.39 -28.15 1.60
CA PHE A 233 -20.66 -26.78 1.14
C PHE A 233 -22.16 -26.54 0.92
N SER A 234 -22.86 -27.49 0.32
CA SER A 234 -24.31 -27.39 0.11
C SER A 234 -25.07 -27.32 1.44
N ASP A 235 -24.72 -28.15 2.42
CA ASP A 235 -25.32 -28.13 3.75
C ASP A 235 -25.06 -26.80 4.48
N GLN A 236 -23.85 -26.24 4.35
CA GLN A 236 -23.53 -24.91 4.91
C GLN A 236 -24.36 -23.80 4.25
N LEU A 237 -24.58 -23.87 2.94
CA LEU A 237 -25.36 -22.88 2.21
C LEU A 237 -26.85 -22.92 2.56
N VAL A 238 -27.42 -24.11 2.76
CA VAL A 238 -28.79 -24.29 3.27
C VAL A 238 -28.92 -23.65 4.65
N ASN A 239 -27.99 -23.93 5.56
CA ASN A 239 -27.98 -23.31 6.90
C ASN A 239 -27.86 -21.79 6.82
N LEU A 240 -27.01 -21.26 5.94
CA LEU A 240 -26.83 -19.82 5.72
C LEU A 240 -28.13 -19.17 5.22
N ARG A 241 -28.84 -19.82 4.28
CA ARG A 241 -30.16 -19.36 3.80
C ARG A 241 -31.18 -19.29 4.93
N GLU A 242 -31.26 -20.34 5.75
CA GLU A 242 -32.19 -20.38 6.89
C GLU A 242 -31.89 -19.29 7.93
N GLN A 243 -30.61 -19.11 8.28
CA GLN A 243 -30.17 -18.04 9.19
C GLN A 243 -30.54 -16.64 8.67
N HIS A 244 -30.52 -16.45 7.35
CA HIS A 244 -30.82 -15.16 6.71
C HIS A 244 -32.17 -15.11 6.00
N ARG A 245 -33.11 -16.00 6.30
CA ARG A 245 -34.44 -16.08 5.64
C ARG A 245 -35.25 -14.78 5.66
N ARG A 246 -35.00 -13.92 6.66
CA ARG A 246 -35.64 -12.59 6.80
C ARG A 246 -34.97 -11.49 5.95
N ARG A 247 -34.03 -11.82 5.08
CA ARG A 247 -33.31 -10.89 4.20
C ARG A 247 -33.59 -11.24 2.73
N PRO A 248 -34.78 -10.92 2.19
CA PRO A 248 -35.21 -11.37 0.86
C PRO A 248 -34.27 -10.93 -0.27
N ALA A 249 -33.68 -9.73 -0.16
CA ALA A 249 -32.69 -9.25 -1.13
C ALA A 249 -31.41 -10.10 -1.16
N LEU A 250 -30.98 -10.68 -0.03
CA LEU A 250 -29.85 -11.61 -0.02
C LEU A 250 -30.24 -12.93 -0.68
N ILE A 251 -31.41 -13.48 -0.34
CA ILE A 251 -31.92 -14.74 -0.93
C ILE A 251 -32.03 -14.61 -2.45
N GLU A 252 -32.63 -13.53 -2.96
CA GLU A 252 -32.73 -13.25 -4.40
C GLU A 252 -31.34 -13.21 -5.07
N MET A 253 -30.36 -12.60 -4.42
CA MET A 253 -28.99 -12.54 -4.96
C MET A 253 -28.29 -13.91 -4.91
N LEU A 254 -28.55 -14.74 -3.90
CA LEU A 254 -28.06 -16.13 -3.83
C LEU A 254 -28.68 -17.00 -4.93
N ASP A 255 -29.99 -16.87 -5.17
CA ASP A 255 -30.73 -17.56 -6.25
C ASP A 255 -30.13 -17.18 -7.62
N LYS A 256 -29.97 -15.89 -7.87
CA LYS A 256 -29.36 -15.37 -9.10
C LYS A 256 -27.93 -15.86 -9.29
N ALA A 257 -27.19 -16.07 -8.20
CA ALA A 257 -25.84 -16.60 -8.22
C ALA A 257 -25.78 -18.13 -8.44
N LYS A 258 -26.93 -18.82 -8.48
CA LYS A 258 -27.03 -20.29 -8.59
C LYS A 258 -26.23 -21.01 -7.50
N LEU A 259 -26.20 -20.42 -6.30
CA LEU A 259 -25.66 -21.07 -5.11
C LEU A 259 -26.77 -21.97 -4.52
N PRO A 260 -26.45 -23.22 -4.15
CA PRO A 260 -27.42 -24.17 -3.60
C PRO A 260 -28.09 -23.66 -2.32
#